data_AF-F3Z8C4-F1
#
_entry.id   AF-F3Z8C4-F1
#
_cell.length_a   1.000
_cell.length_b   1.000
_cell.length_c   1.000
_cell.angle_alpha   90.00
_cell.angle_beta   90.00
_cell.angle_gamma   90.00
#
_symmetry.space_group_name_H-M   'P 1'
#
loop_
_entity.id
_entity.type
_entity.pdbx_description
1 polymer ?
#
loop_
_entity_poly.entity_id
_entity_poly.type
_entity_poly.pdbx_seq_one_letter_code
_entity_poly.pdbx_strand_id
1 'polypeptide(L)' 'MSSARHFFSRNTFSDDQLKADITADIKATRGAQDQMKAVGNYGEAEKLGRSVDDKLDELSDVNKGRWFPRHA' A
#
# COMPACT_ATOMS: atom_id res chain seq x y z
N MET A 1 -9.91 0.97 2.98
CA MET A 1 -9.27 1.91 3.94
C MET A 1 -7.85 2.29 3.53
N SER A 2 -7.34 1.78 2.41
CA SER A 2 -6.00 2.01 1.84
C SER A 2 -5.30 3.35 2.12
N SER A 3 -5.93 4.49 1.84
CA SER A 3 -5.29 5.80 2.08
C SER A 3 -5.60 6.41 3.44
N ALA A 4 -6.56 5.87 4.18
CA ALA A 4 -7.05 6.47 5.42
C ALA A 4 -5.96 6.50 6.49
N ARG A 5 -5.08 5.49 6.54
CA ARG A 5 -3.96 5.43 7.49
C ARG A 5 -3.00 6.62 7.42
N HIS A 6 -2.90 7.31 6.28
CA HIS A 6 -2.05 8.49 6.15
C HIS A 6 -2.67 9.78 6.69
N PHE A 7 -3.96 9.80 7.03
CA PHE A 7 -4.67 10.98 7.55
C PHE A 7 -4.88 10.94 9.07
N PHE A 8 -4.56 9.84 9.71
CA PHE A 8 -4.66 9.70 11.17
C PHE A 8 -3.28 9.64 11.80
N SER A 9 -3.19 10.06 13.06
CA SER A 9 -1.93 10.05 13.81
C SER A 9 -1.34 8.64 13.90
N ARG A 10 -0.01 8.56 14.03
CA ARG A 10 0.72 7.28 14.20
C ARG A 10 0.15 6.39 15.31
N ASN A 11 -0.40 6.99 16.35
CA ASN A 11 -0.92 6.30 17.53
C ASN A 11 -2.36 5.81 17.37
N THR A 12 -3.01 6.09 16.23
CA THR A 12 -4.38 5.68 15.96
C THR A 12 -4.47 4.19 15.63
N PHE A 13 -3.42 3.59 15.09
CA PHE A 13 -3.38 2.18 14.68
C PHE A 13 -2.21 1.46 15.35
N SER A 14 -2.43 0.20 15.71
CA SER A 14 -1.31 -0.67 16.08
C SER A 14 -0.48 -1.04 14.85
N ASP A 15 0.78 -1.42 15.07
CA ASP A 15 1.66 -1.86 13.99
C ASP A 15 1.09 -3.08 13.26
N ASP A 16 0.43 -3.98 13.97
CA ASP A 16 -0.22 -5.15 13.37
C ASP A 16 -1.42 -4.75 12.49
N GLN A 17 -2.19 -3.73 12.89
CA GLN A 17 -3.26 -3.18 12.06
C GLN A 17 -2.70 -2.52 10.79
N LEU A 18 -1.62 -1.73 10.93
CA LEU A 18 -0.94 -1.11 9.79
C LEU A 18 -0.41 -2.16 8.81
N LYS A 19 0.28 -3.20 9.31
CA LYS A 19 0.80 -4.29 8.48
C LYS A 19 -0.33 -5.03 7.77
N ALA A 20 -1.43 -5.32 8.45
CA ALA A 20 -2.57 -5.99 7.86
C ALA A 20 -3.22 -5.16 6.75
N ASP A 21 -3.43 -3.87 6.98
CA ASP A 21 -4.04 -2.95 6.00
C ASP A 21 -3.13 -2.76 4.76
N ILE A 22 -1.83 -2.52 4.98
CA ILE A 22 -0.85 -2.39 3.88
C ILE A 22 -0.76 -3.70 3.07
N THR A 23 -0.77 -4.85 3.74
CA THR A 23 -0.73 -6.16 3.05
C THR A 23 -1.99 -6.41 2.22
N ALA A 24 -3.16 -6.06 2.75
CA ALA A 24 -4.42 -6.15 2.01
C ALA A 24 -4.40 -5.29 0.75
N ASP A 25 -3.86 -4.07 0.84
CA ASP A 25 -3.73 -3.17 -0.29
C ASP A 25 -2.74 -3.67 -1.35
N ILE A 26 -1.61 -4.24 -0.95
CA ILE A 26 -0.65 -4.86 -1.88
C ILE A 26 -1.36 -5.94 -2.69
N LYS A 27 -2.12 -6.82 -2.02
CA LYS A 27 -2.87 -7.89 -2.68
C LYS A 27 -3.92 -7.35 -3.65
N ALA A 28 -4.67 -6.32 -3.24
CA ALA A 28 -5.66 -5.68 -4.09
C ALA A 28 -5.02 -5.00 -5.32
N THR A 29 -3.91 -4.29 -5.12
CA THR A 29 -3.19 -3.58 -6.19
C THR A 29 -2.57 -4.55 -7.18
N ARG A 30 -1.99 -5.67 -6.70
CA ARG A 30 -1.49 -6.76 -7.58
C ARG A 30 -2.61 -7.39 -8.39
N GLY A 31 -3.76 -7.67 -7.78
CA GLY A 31 -4.93 -8.17 -8.50
C GLY A 31 -5.39 -7.21 -9.61
N ALA A 32 -5.45 -5.91 -9.32
CA ALA A 32 -5.76 -4.89 -10.32
C ALA A 32 -4.68 -4.81 -11.42
N GLN A 33 -3.39 -4.94 -11.06
CA GLN A 33 -2.28 -4.95 -12.02
C GLN A 33 -2.44 -6.11 -13.02
N ASP A 34 -2.74 -7.30 -12.54
CA ASP A 34 -2.89 -8.48 -13.39
C ASP A 34 -4.13 -8.36 -14.29
N GLN A 35 -5.23 -7.78 -13.79
CA GLN A 35 -6.40 -7.43 -14.61
C GLN A 35 -6.04 -6.43 -15.71
N MET A 36 -5.27 -5.39 -15.40
CA MET A 36 -4.84 -4.40 -16.40
C MET A 36 -3.95 -5.02 -17.48
N LYS A 37 -3.06 -5.94 -17.11
CA LYS A 37 -2.28 -6.73 -18.08
C LYS A 37 -3.17 -7.62 -18.94
N ALA A 38 -4.15 -8.28 -18.34
CA ALA A 38 -5.07 -9.19 -19.04
C ALA A 38 -5.91 -8.47 -20.11
N VAL A 39 -6.28 -7.21 -19.88
CA VAL A 39 -6.99 -6.37 -20.87
C VAL A 39 -6.03 -5.62 -21.82
N GLY A 40 -4.73 -5.91 -21.76
CA GLY A 40 -3.70 -5.31 -22.62
C GLY A 40 -3.28 -3.88 -22.24
N ASN A 41 -3.74 -3.36 -21.11
CA ASN A 41 -3.40 -2.02 -20.62
C ASN A 41 -2.12 -2.06 -19.76
N TYR A 42 -0.98 -2.26 -20.42
CA TYR A 42 0.32 -2.36 -19.75
C TYR A 42 0.79 -1.04 -19.11
N GLY A 43 0.41 0.11 -19.67
CA GLY A 43 0.77 1.42 -19.10
C GLY A 43 0.15 1.62 -17.72
N GLU A 44 -1.12 1.24 -17.54
CA GLU A 44 -1.76 1.29 -16.22
C GLU A 44 -1.22 0.20 -15.28
N ALA A 45 -0.95 -0.99 -15.82
CA ALA A 45 -0.30 -2.06 -15.04
C ALA A 45 1.08 -1.66 -14.49
N GLU A 46 1.86 -0.84 -15.21
CA GLU A 46 3.14 -0.32 -14.74
C GLU A 46 2.98 0.69 -13.60
N LYS A 47 1.99 1.60 -13.70
CA LYS A 47 1.66 2.53 -12.61
C LYS A 47 1.22 1.79 -11.36
N LEU A 48 0.38 0.76 -11.51
CA LEU A 48 -0.01 -0.11 -10.40
C LEU A 48 1.19 -0.86 -9.81
N GLY A 49 2.14 -1.27 -10.66
CA GLY A 49 3.41 -1.84 -10.22
C GLY A 49 4.18 -0.92 -9.28
N ARG A 50 4.41 0.33 -9.69
CA ARG A 50 5.04 1.36 -8.84
C ARG A 50 4.28 1.56 -7.52
N SER A 51 2.94 1.58 -7.58
CA SER A 51 2.11 1.69 -6.39
C SER A 51 2.19 0.47 -5.45
N VAL A 52 2.58 -0.70 -5.94
CA VAL A 52 2.88 -1.85 -5.07
C VAL A 52 4.22 -1.65 -4.40
N ASP A 53 5.24 -1.20 -5.13
CA ASP A 53 6.58 -0.98 -4.59
C ASP A 53 6.54 0.06 -3.45
N ASP A 54 5.80 1.15 -3.63
CA ASP A 54 5.57 2.16 -2.58
C ASP A 54 4.97 1.55 -1.30
N LYS A 55 4.04 0.60 -1.44
CA LYS A 55 3.40 -0.08 -0.29
C LYS A 55 4.33 -1.11 0.36
N LEU A 56 5.21 -1.74 -0.41
CA LEU A 56 6.24 -2.64 0.12
C LEU A 56 7.27 -1.86 0.95
N ASP A 57 7.66 -0.68 0.48
CA ASP A 57 8.51 0.23 1.25
C ASP A 57 7.80 0.70 2.52
N GLU A 58 6.51 1.04 2.41
CA GLU A 58 5.68 1.41 3.56
C GLU A 58 5.64 0.27 4.62
N LEU A 59 5.41 -0.97 4.17
CA LEU A 59 5.43 -2.14 5.05
C LEU A 59 6.80 -2.35 5.71
N SER A 60 7.88 -2.13 4.96
CA SER A 60 9.26 -2.16 5.47
C SER A 60 9.46 -1.15 6.59
N ASP A 61 8.94 0.07 6.42
CA ASP A 61 9.05 1.12 7.43
C ASP A 61 8.21 0.82 8.68
N VAL A 62 7.04 0.19 8.55
CA VAL A 62 6.29 -0.28 9.74
C VAL A 62 7.10 -1.34 10.48
N ASN A 63 7.66 -2.31 9.76
CA ASN A 63 8.50 -3.36 10.37
C ASN A 63 9.76 -2.82 11.05
N LYS A 64 10.30 -1.69 10.58
CA LYS A 64 11.46 -1.01 11.18
C LYS A 64 11.09 0.01 12.26
N GLY A 65 9.80 0.19 12.55
CA GLY A 65 9.32 1.22 13.50
C GLY A 65 9.55 2.66 13.01
N ARG A 66 9.77 2.87 11.71
CA ARG A 66 10.04 4.18 11.10
C ARG A 66 8.85 4.75 10.35
N TRP A 67 7.72 4.04 10.34
CA TRP A 67 6.54 4.48 9.62
C TRP A 67 5.90 5.70 10.27
N PHE A 68 5.52 6.66 9.43
CA PHE A 68 4.76 7.85 9.79
C PHE A 68 3.67 8.15 8.76
N PRO A 69 2.52 8.68 9.18
CA PRO A 69 1.46 9.13 8.27
C PRO A 69 1.97 10.29 7.39
N ARG A 70 1.58 10.30 6.11
CA ARG A 70 2.06 11.28 5.13
C ARG A 70 1.25 12.58 5.12
N HIS A 71 0.05 12.58 5.70
CA HIS A 71 -0.93 13.68 5.63
C HIS A 71 -1.63 13.97 6.97
N ALA A 72 -1.06 13.51 8.10
CA ALA A 72 -1.65 13.67 9.43
C ALA A 72 -1.12 14.88 10.20
#